data_AF-A0A7V0L3B9-F1
#
_entry.id   AF-A0A7V0L3B9-F1
#
_cell.length_a   1.000
_cell.length_b   1.000
_cell.length_c   1.000
_cell.angle_alpha   90.00
_cell.angle_beta   90.00
_cell.angle_gamma   90.00
#
_symmetry.space_group_name_H-M   'P 1'
#
loop_
_entity.id
_entity.type
_entity.pdbx_description
1 polymer ?
#
loop_
_entity_poly.entity_id
_entity_poly.type
_entity_poly.pdbx_seq_one_letter_code
_entity_poly.pdbx_strand_id
1 'polypeptide(L)'
;YKRADGLEMPHSVAKQARLGKPVPKGDLEFGDLLFFRKPGNGQIYHVGIYLGNGNFTHASTGNGVTISKLSERYYRDRFAFARRVK
;
A
#
# COMPACT_ATOMS: atom_id res chain seq x y z
N TYR A 1 -16.81 -5.67 2.51
CA TYR A 1 -17.21 -4.29 2.17
C TYR A 1 -16.09 -3.64 1.36
N LYS A 2 -16.32 -3.34 0.09
CA LYS A 2 -15.33 -2.70 -0.81
C LYS A 2 -16.01 -1.64 -1.65
N ARG A 3 -15.90 -0.39 -1.24
CA ARG A 3 -16.18 0.78 -2.08
C ARG A 3 -15.27 1.92 -1.60
N ALA A 4 -14.24 2.18 -2.39
CA ALA A 4 -13.72 3.52 -2.59
C ALA A 4 -13.87 3.72 -4.11
N ASP A 5 -14.82 4.57 -4.50
CA ASP A 5 -14.97 5.13 -5.86
C ASP A 5 -15.24 4.18 -7.04
N GLY A 6 -16.02 3.12 -6.87
CA GLY A 6 -16.54 2.34 -8.02
C GLY A 6 -15.50 1.47 -8.75
N LEU A 7 -14.25 1.46 -8.28
CA LEU A 7 -13.19 0.57 -8.76
C LEU A 7 -13.34 -0.83 -8.15
N GLU A 8 -13.55 -1.84 -9.00
CA GLU A 8 -13.55 -3.25 -8.60
C GLU A 8 -12.12 -3.69 -8.21
N MET A 9 -11.72 -3.40 -6.97
CA MET A 9 -10.45 -3.90 -6.47
C MET A 9 -10.56 -5.41 -6.21
N PRO A 10 -9.66 -6.26 -6.74
CA PRO A 10 -9.63 -7.68 -6.41
C PRO A 10 -9.25 -7.89 -4.94
N HIS A 11 -9.74 -8.96 -4.28
CA HIS A 11 -9.42 -9.23 -2.86
C HIS A 11 -7.96 -9.65 -2.64
N SER A 12 -7.30 -10.13 -3.68
CA SER A 12 -5.90 -10.49 -3.62
C SER A 12 -5.00 -9.27 -3.79
N VAL A 13 -4.14 -9.03 -2.80
CA VAL A 13 -3.08 -8.00 -2.86
C VAL A 13 -2.16 -8.23 -4.07
N ALA A 14 -1.88 -9.49 -4.42
CA ALA A 14 -1.07 -9.82 -5.60
C ALA A 14 -1.72 -9.36 -6.91
N LYS A 15 -3.05 -9.39 -7.02
CA LYS A 15 -3.77 -8.85 -8.17
C LYS A 15 -3.77 -7.32 -8.15
N GLN A 16 -4.00 -6.69 -7.00
CA GLN A 16 -3.94 -5.23 -6.84
C GLN A 16 -2.57 -4.66 -7.21
N ALA A 17 -1.48 -5.36 -6.85
CA ALA A 17 -0.11 -4.99 -7.20
C ALA A 17 0.16 -4.90 -8.72
N ARG A 18 -0.70 -5.50 -9.54
CA ARG A 18 -0.62 -5.45 -11.01
C ARG A 18 -1.53 -4.39 -11.63
N LEU A 19 -2.41 -3.77 -10.84
CA LEU A 19 -3.33 -2.74 -11.31
C LEU A 19 -2.65 -1.36 -11.33
N GLY A 20 -3.13 -0.50 -12.21
CA GLY A 20 -2.69 0.89 -12.30
C GLY A 20 -1.24 1.06 -12.76
N LYS A 21 -0.77 2.30 -12.67
CA LYS A 21 0.57 2.69 -13.11
C LYS A 21 1.57 2.63 -11.94
N PRO A 22 2.82 2.19 -12.17
CA PRO A 22 3.86 2.26 -11.15
C PRO A 22 4.16 3.72 -10.81
N VAL A 23 4.35 4.00 -9.51
CA VAL A 23 4.66 5.34 -9.01
C VAL A 23 6.02 5.30 -8.32
N PRO A 24 6.99 6.15 -8.72
CA PRO A 24 8.23 6.34 -7.98
C PRO A 24 7.97 6.84 -6.56
N LYS A 25 8.81 6.44 -5.59
CA LYS A 25 8.63 6.85 -4.19
C LYS A 25 8.64 8.38 -3.99
N GLY A 26 9.33 9.13 -4.88
CA GLY A 26 9.37 10.59 -4.84
C GLY A 26 8.08 11.27 -5.34
N ASP A 27 7.25 10.56 -6.10
CA ASP A 27 6.06 11.12 -6.77
C ASP A 27 4.75 10.61 -6.15
N LEU A 28 4.83 10.13 -4.91
CA LEU A 28 3.68 9.60 -4.18
C LEU A 28 2.66 10.73 -3.92
N GLU A 29 1.42 10.48 -4.31
CA GLU A 29 0.28 11.36 -4.08
C GLU A 29 -0.77 10.66 -3.21
N PHE A 30 -1.60 11.48 -2.55
CA PHE A 30 -2.74 10.98 -1.78
C PHE A 30 -3.56 9.98 -2.61
N GLY A 31 -3.86 8.82 -2.02
CA GLY A 31 -4.61 7.75 -2.68
C GLY A 31 -3.75 6.67 -3.34
N ASP A 32 -2.43 6.87 -3.50
CA ASP A 32 -1.56 5.84 -4.04
C ASP A 32 -1.52 4.59 -3.16
N LEU A 33 -1.58 3.42 -3.80
CA LEU A 33 -1.49 2.13 -3.13
C LEU A 33 -0.03 1.76 -2.90
N LEU A 34 0.33 1.56 -1.63
CA LEU A 34 1.65 1.17 -1.18
C LEU A 34 1.67 -0.32 -0.91
N PHE A 35 2.59 -1.05 -1.55
CA PHE A 35 2.71 -2.49 -1.39
C PHE A 35 3.94 -2.85 -0.58
N PHE A 36 3.80 -3.84 0.30
CA PHE A 36 4.87 -4.28 1.20
C PHE A 36 5.16 -5.78 1.05
N ARG A 37 6.46 -6.12 1.12
CA ARG A 37 6.99 -7.48 0.98
C ARG A 37 7.15 -8.16 2.33
N LYS A 38 6.84 -9.45 2.37
CA LYS A 38 7.11 -10.30 3.53
C LYS A 38 8.62 -10.55 3.60
N PRO A 39 9.23 -10.45 4.79
CA PRO A 39 10.61 -10.86 4.98
C PRO A 39 10.81 -12.32 4.55
N GLY A 40 11.95 -12.61 3.91
CA GLY A 40 12.30 -13.95 3.44
C GLY A 40 11.95 -14.20 1.97
N ASN A 41 10.67 -14.40 1.66
CA ASN A 41 10.25 -14.84 0.31
C ASN A 41 9.93 -13.69 -0.66
N GLY A 42 9.95 -12.42 -0.21
CA GLY A 42 9.72 -11.25 -1.05
C GLY A 42 8.29 -11.12 -1.60
N GLN A 43 7.36 -11.97 -1.16
CA GLN A 43 5.98 -11.94 -1.62
C GLN A 43 5.26 -10.69 -1.08
N ILE A 44 4.45 -10.05 -1.92
CA ILE A 44 3.59 -8.96 -1.47
C ILE A 44 2.49 -9.53 -0.58
N TYR A 45 2.46 -9.08 0.67
CA TYR A 45 1.54 -9.59 1.69
C TYR A 45 0.64 -8.51 2.27
N HIS A 46 0.97 -7.23 2.04
CA HIS A 46 0.30 -6.12 2.69
C HIS A 46 0.16 -4.92 1.76
N VAL A 47 -0.90 -4.14 1.97
CA VAL A 47 -1.23 -2.94 1.20
C VAL A 47 -1.66 -1.81 2.13
N GLY A 48 -1.25 -0.59 1.82
CA GLY A 48 -1.71 0.64 2.46
C GLY A 48 -2.05 1.72 1.44
N ILE A 49 -2.72 2.77 1.87
CA ILE A 49 -3.10 3.92 1.04
C ILE A 49 -2.30 5.12 1.54
N TYR A 50 -1.55 5.77 0.64
CA TYR A 50 -0.76 6.94 0.98
C TYR A 50 -1.65 8.13 1.29
N LEU A 51 -1.33 8.82 2.40
CA LEU A 51 -2.07 9.99 2.88
C LEU A 51 -1.31 11.30 2.63
N GLY A 52 -0.04 11.24 2.20
CA GLY A 52 0.84 12.40 2.11
C GLY A 52 1.82 12.51 3.28
N ASN A 53 2.86 13.33 3.10
CA ASN A 53 3.90 13.61 4.11
C ASN A 53 4.57 12.35 4.69
N GLY A 54 4.72 11.29 3.90
CA GLY A 54 5.26 10.01 4.35
C GLY A 54 4.29 9.14 5.15
N ASN A 55 3.06 9.60 5.41
CA ASN A 55 2.04 8.86 6.14
C ASN A 55 1.20 8.00 5.20
N PHE A 56 0.72 6.88 5.72
CA PHE A 56 -0.22 6.01 5.01
C PHE A 56 -1.17 5.33 5.99
N THR A 57 -2.36 4.99 5.53
CA THR A 57 -3.33 4.19 6.30
C THR A 57 -3.35 2.75 5.81
N HIS A 58 -3.54 1.81 6.73
CA HIS A 58 -3.69 0.40 6.41
C HIS A 58 -4.43 -0.35 7.52
N ALA A 59 -4.93 -1.54 7.18
CA ALA A 59 -5.45 -2.47 8.18
C ALA A 59 -4.29 -3.27 8.80
N SER A 60 -3.95 -2.99 10.05
CA SER A 60 -2.95 -3.76 10.79
C SER A 60 -3.59 -4.96 11.48
N THR A 61 -2.92 -6.10 11.46
CA THR A 61 -3.34 -7.28 12.23
C THR A 61 -3.29 -6.95 13.72
N GLY A 62 -4.44 -6.87 14.37
CA GLY A 62 -4.59 -6.61 15.81
C GLY A 62 -5.05 -5.20 16.16
N ASN A 63 -4.63 -4.17 15.41
CA ASN A 63 -4.98 -2.77 15.71
C ASN A 63 -6.09 -2.20 14.80
N GLY A 64 -6.60 -2.96 13.85
CA GLY A 64 -7.59 -2.48 12.90
C GLY A 64 -7.01 -1.44 11.93
N VAL A 65 -7.82 -0.47 11.51
CA VAL A 65 -7.38 0.59 10.60
C VAL A 65 -6.52 1.59 11.36
N THR A 66 -5.27 1.75 10.96
CA THR A 66 -4.31 2.64 11.60
C THR A 66 -3.54 3.47 10.57
N ILE A 67 -2.81 4.46 11.06
CA ILE A 67 -1.92 5.33 10.28
C ILE A 67 -0.49 5.08 10.74
N SER A 68 0.42 4.93 9.79
CA SER A 68 1.85 4.73 10.06
C SER A 68 2.70 5.54 9.09
N LYS A 69 3.99 5.71 9.40
CA LYS A 69 4.95 6.42 8.56
C LYS A 69 5.82 5.46 7.75
N LEU A 70 6.00 5.75 6.47
CA LEU A 70 6.91 5.03 5.58
C LEU A 70 8.38 5.09 6.02
N SER A 71 8.75 6.06 6.86
CA SER A 71 10.09 6.20 7.40
C SER A 71 10.37 5.27 8.58
N GLU A 72 9.33 4.70 9.21
CA GLU A 72 9.52 3.71 10.27
C GLU A 72 10.25 2.50 9.72
N ARG A 73 11.27 2.02 10.46
CA ARG A 73 12.16 0.93 10.02
C ARG A 73 11.36 -0.28 9.49
N TYR A 74 10.29 -0.67 10.19
CA TYR A 74 9.47 -1.81 9.80
C TYR A 74 8.90 -1.68 8.38
N TYR A 75 8.31 -0.52 8.06
CA TYR A 75 7.69 -0.26 6.75
C TYR A 75 8.71 0.13 5.69
N ARG A 76 9.75 0.88 6.07
CA ARG A 76 10.85 1.25 5.18
C ARG A 76 11.54 0.04 4.59
N ASP A 77 11.85 -0.94 5.43
CA ASP A 77 12.58 -2.14 5.01
C ASP A 77 11.69 -3.12 4.22
N ARG A 78 10.36 -2.96 4.30
CA ARG A 78 9.37 -3.82 3.62
C ARG A 78 8.71 -3.16 2.42
N PHE A 79 8.89 -1.86 2.22
CA PHE A 79 8.29 -1.14 1.11
C PHE A 79 8.80 -1.73 -0.21
N ALA A 80 7.85 -2.12 -1.07
CA ALA A 80 8.14 -2.79 -2.33
C ALA A 80 8.12 -1.79 -3.49
N PHE A 81 6.96 -1.17 -3.68
CA PHE A 81 6.63 -0.26 -4.78
C PHE A 81 5.25 0.36 -4.49
N ALA A 82 4.90 1.37 -5.27
CA ALA A 82 3.57 1.99 -5.24
C ALA A 82 2.87 1.91 -6.60
N ARG A 83 1.53 1.93 -6.56
CA ARG A 83 0.68 1.98 -7.76
C ARG A 83 -0.40 3.05 -7.62
N ARG A 84 -0.65 3.76 -8.72
CA ARG A 84 -1.79 4.67 -8.86
C ARG A 84 -2.86 4.03 -9.71
N VAL A 85 -4.04 3.84 -9.12
CA VAL A 85 -5.24 3.36 -9.81
C VAL A 85 -6.15 4.57 -9.98
N LYS A 86 -6.17 5.13 -11.19
CA LYS A 86 -7.09 6.19 -11.63
C LYS A 86 -8.15 5.57 -12.53
#